data_AF-A0A0G1FKE1-F1
#
_entry.id   AF-A0A0G1FKE1-F1
#
_cell.length_a   1.000
_cell.length_b   1.000
_cell.length_c   1.000
_cell.angle_alpha   90.00
_cell.angle_beta   90.00
_cell.angle_gamma   90.00
#
_symmetry.space_group_name_H-M   'P 1'
#
loop_
_entity.id
_entity.type
_entity.pdbx_description
1 polymer ?
#
loop_
_entity_poly.entity_id
_entity_poly.type
_entity_poly.pdbx_seq_one_letter_code
_entity_poly.pdbx_strand_id
1 'polypeptide(L)'
;MKIATILFIVGLVISPAIGLAQTSTTQVPLPTNVTAPQTTSISAATVKCGVNTFAVNNECGAGAFKSVYIQCYDGYETTLGDATSCKSSETWQGYAKDVCANRCSSVKELKVISKPSSISVCYMSDNLMQEYDGLILELQKAESDKVEAEEITEKIIALKQEIEKQQKECLNAPQPTVTTASQPVPLAPPIAIENKPVAVPVNRCGEVTQWENKISYYKKLGSLSEADLKKEGFSREEIEKILQDLSLGLEKVRAQCSNQRGTVTAPTVTSSSLPITESVKPVVVESGQEISAYYKAKLEKAASAEGTEKQIEELKTLRNEIDGLISNLIKSRKELEVSELNTLVKEVKVSQGEIKADNITVKTTEKKMLVNLGDRSVSIEPTASQVLIRDKGLEVETDEVMIKENILSVGGVEVRMSASQVAENLGLAPKAIELKEENAKAVYSMKIGEQRKLFGFIPFNISKTVTADAENGNLLEEHFPWYDFLTTK
;
A
#
# COMPACT_ATOMS: atom_id res chain seq x y z
N MET A 1 1.68 49.02 -22.31
CA MET A 1 2.42 47.99 -23.08
C MET A 1 3.86 48.45 -23.23
N LYS A 2 4.77 47.90 -22.43
CA LYS A 2 6.22 48.13 -22.53
C LYS A 2 6.87 46.78 -22.69
N ILE A 3 7.44 46.54 -23.87
CA ILE A 3 8.16 45.30 -24.21
C ILE A 3 9.60 45.51 -23.75
N ALA A 4 10.03 44.73 -22.76
CA ALA A 4 11.41 44.71 -22.30
C ALA A 4 12.13 43.55 -22.98
N THR A 5 13.00 43.87 -23.91
CA THR A 5 13.87 42.94 -24.63
C THR A 5 15.04 42.56 -23.73
N ILE A 6 15.11 41.30 -23.31
CA ILE A 6 16.24 40.74 -22.56
C ILE A 6 17.21 40.10 -23.56
N LEU A 7 18.43 40.63 -23.59
CA LEU A 7 19.55 40.19 -24.40
C LEU A 7 20.24 39.00 -23.70
N PHE A 8 20.23 37.82 -24.32
CA PHE A 8 21.01 36.65 -23.86
C PHE A 8 22.43 36.73 -24.40
N ILE A 9 23.42 36.85 -23.50
CA ILE A 9 24.84 36.72 -23.82
C ILE A 9 25.20 35.23 -23.73
N VAL A 10 25.54 34.64 -24.87
CA VAL A 10 26.09 33.28 -24.99
C VAL A 10 27.57 33.34 -24.61
N GLY A 11 27.90 32.82 -23.42
CA GLY A 11 29.27 32.61 -22.98
C GLY A 11 29.84 31.32 -23.58
N LEU A 12 30.78 31.47 -24.50
CA LEU A 12 31.56 30.39 -25.12
C LEU A 12 32.58 29.86 -24.10
N VAL A 13 32.40 28.65 -23.58
CA VAL A 13 33.38 27.96 -22.73
C VAL A 13 34.23 27.05 -23.61
N ILE A 14 35.52 27.37 -23.70
CA ILE A 14 36.56 26.56 -24.37
C ILE A 14 37.12 25.60 -23.32
N SER A 15 36.87 24.29 -23.48
CA SER A 15 37.52 23.24 -22.68
C SER A 15 38.79 22.74 -23.38
N PRO A 16 39.91 22.56 -22.67
CA PRO A 16 41.09 21.91 -23.22
C PRO A 16 40.94 20.40 -23.23
N ALA A 17 41.28 19.78 -24.36
CA ALA A 17 41.42 18.34 -24.50
C ALA A 17 42.66 17.85 -23.75
N ILE A 18 42.46 17.02 -22.73
CA ILE A 18 43.53 16.27 -22.07
C ILE A 18 43.39 14.81 -22.54
N GLY A 19 44.45 14.32 -23.19
CA GLY A 19 44.53 12.97 -23.73
C GLY A 19 44.59 11.91 -22.62
N LEU A 20 43.77 10.88 -22.77
CA LEU A 20 43.82 9.66 -21.96
C LEU A 20 44.84 8.70 -22.58
N ALA A 21 45.91 8.43 -21.84
CA ALA A 21 46.80 7.30 -22.09
C ALA A 21 46.08 6.01 -21.67
N GLN A 22 45.98 5.05 -22.60
CA GLN A 22 45.51 3.70 -22.34
C GLN A 22 46.60 2.91 -21.61
N THR A 23 46.35 2.50 -20.37
CA THR A 23 47.10 1.44 -19.70
C THR A 23 46.36 0.13 -19.87
N SER A 24 46.92 -0.78 -20.66
CA SER A 24 46.46 -2.16 -20.82
C SER A 24 46.71 -2.95 -19.53
N THR A 25 45.64 -3.41 -18.89
CA THR A 25 45.72 -4.30 -17.73
C THR A 25 45.69 -5.75 -18.20
N THR A 26 46.75 -6.48 -17.89
CA THR A 26 46.92 -7.93 -18.13
C THR A 26 45.92 -8.74 -17.31
N GLN A 27 45.11 -9.57 -17.98
CA GLN A 27 44.25 -10.57 -17.35
C GLN A 27 45.07 -11.73 -16.78
N VAL A 28 44.87 -12.02 -15.49
CA VAL A 28 45.30 -13.25 -14.81
C VAL A 28 44.12 -14.25 -14.85
N PRO A 29 44.32 -15.53 -15.22
CA PRO A 29 43.24 -16.51 -15.22
C PRO A 29 42.93 -16.99 -13.80
N LEU A 30 41.64 -16.97 -13.44
CA LEU A 30 41.11 -17.58 -12.21
C LEU A 30 41.02 -19.11 -12.35
N PRO A 31 41.25 -19.89 -11.28
CA PRO A 31 41.02 -21.33 -11.26
C PRO A 31 39.52 -21.65 -11.14
N THR A 32 39.02 -22.44 -12.09
CA THR A 32 37.67 -23.01 -12.10
C THR A 32 37.58 -24.13 -11.05
N ASN A 33 36.86 -23.91 -9.95
CA ASN A 33 36.55 -24.96 -8.98
C ASN A 33 35.10 -25.41 -9.18
N VAL A 34 34.92 -26.57 -9.80
CA VAL A 34 33.61 -27.19 -10.06
C VAL A 34 33.12 -27.83 -8.77
N THR A 35 32.10 -27.24 -8.15
CA THR A 35 31.40 -27.83 -7.00
C THR A 35 30.18 -28.58 -7.50
N ALA A 36 30.11 -29.87 -7.18
CA ALA A 36 29.02 -30.77 -7.52
C ALA A 36 27.70 -30.37 -6.80
N PRO A 37 26.53 -30.66 -7.38
CA PRO A 37 25.24 -30.34 -6.77
C PRO A 37 25.01 -31.17 -5.50
N GLN A 38 24.84 -30.50 -4.37
CA GLN A 38 24.36 -31.11 -3.14
C GLN A 38 22.88 -31.45 -3.26
N THR A 39 22.55 -32.72 -3.08
CA THR A 39 21.19 -33.23 -2.97
C THR A 39 20.60 -32.78 -1.63
N THR A 40 19.67 -31.83 -1.66
CA THR A 40 18.89 -31.42 -0.49
C THR A 40 17.93 -32.54 -0.10
N SER A 41 18.22 -33.23 1.00
CA SER A 41 17.26 -34.14 1.63
C SER A 41 16.08 -33.32 2.15
N ILE A 42 14.86 -33.68 1.72
CA ILE A 42 13.62 -33.08 2.19
C ILE A 42 13.46 -33.43 3.67
N SER A 43 13.76 -32.45 4.54
CA SER A 43 13.51 -32.54 5.98
C SER A 43 12.00 -32.59 6.22
N ALA A 44 11.55 -33.54 7.04
CA ALA A 44 10.15 -33.63 7.45
C ALA A 44 9.68 -32.28 8.01
N ALA A 45 8.57 -31.77 7.48
CA ALA A 45 8.00 -30.50 7.89
C ALA A 45 7.57 -30.58 9.37
N THR A 46 8.28 -29.86 10.22
CA THR A 46 7.94 -29.72 11.64
C THR A 46 6.62 -28.96 11.77
N VAL A 47 5.62 -29.58 12.39
CA VAL A 47 4.36 -28.95 12.79
C VAL A 47 4.68 -27.76 13.69
N LYS A 48 4.27 -26.55 13.28
CA LYS A 48 4.41 -25.34 14.11
C LYS A 48 3.09 -25.11 14.84
N CYS A 49 3.18 -24.92 16.16
CA CYS A 49 2.04 -24.63 17.02
C CYS A 49 2.22 -23.27 17.69
N GLY A 50 1.13 -22.58 17.95
CA GLY A 50 1.13 -21.34 18.73
C GLY A 50 0.98 -20.08 17.88
N VAL A 51 1.45 -18.97 18.44
CA VAL A 51 1.29 -17.62 17.88
C VAL A 51 2.31 -17.42 16.76
N ASN A 52 1.83 -17.06 15.57
CA ASN A 52 2.64 -16.65 14.42
C ASN A 52 2.95 -15.15 14.49
N THR A 53 1.92 -14.32 14.64
CA THR A 53 2.03 -12.86 14.68
C THR A 53 1.33 -12.31 15.92
N PHE A 54 1.96 -11.34 16.58
CA PHE A 54 1.47 -10.70 17.80
C PHE A 54 1.76 -9.20 17.72
N ALA A 55 0.71 -8.37 17.82
CA ALA A 55 0.85 -6.92 17.83
C ALA A 55 -0.08 -6.30 18.87
N VAL A 56 0.48 -5.53 19.81
CA VAL A 56 -0.30 -4.77 20.80
C VAL A 56 -0.59 -3.38 20.26
N ASN A 57 -1.81 -2.90 20.48
CA ASN A 57 -2.31 -1.63 19.97
C ASN A 57 -2.89 -0.77 21.10
N ASN A 58 -2.89 0.55 20.88
CA ASN A 58 -3.51 1.54 21.77
C ASN A 58 -2.86 1.57 23.17
N GLU A 59 -1.65 2.12 23.27
CA GLU A 59 -0.94 2.30 24.55
C GLU A 59 -1.76 3.18 25.52
N CYS A 60 -1.81 2.79 26.79
CA CYS A 60 -2.49 3.53 27.84
C CYS A 60 -1.61 3.91 29.03
N GLY A 61 -0.29 3.90 28.83
CA GLY A 61 0.74 4.29 29.80
C GLY A 61 1.33 3.10 30.57
N ALA A 62 2.54 3.30 31.11
CA ALA A 62 3.30 2.30 31.88
C ALA A 62 3.54 0.95 31.15
N GLY A 63 3.67 0.97 29.82
CA GLY A 63 3.87 -0.26 29.03
C GLY A 63 2.63 -1.15 28.92
N ALA A 64 1.44 -0.60 29.13
CA ALA A 64 0.16 -1.29 28.97
C ALA A 64 -0.57 -0.85 27.68
N PHE A 65 -1.39 -1.76 27.15
CA PHE A 65 -2.08 -1.63 25.86
C PHE A 65 -3.55 -2.03 26.02
N LYS A 66 -4.44 -1.38 25.28
CA LYS A 66 -5.90 -1.65 25.36
C LYS A 66 -6.35 -2.86 24.56
N SER A 67 -5.59 -3.24 23.53
CA SER A 67 -5.97 -4.31 22.61
C SER A 67 -4.76 -5.02 22.02
N VAL A 68 -4.95 -6.24 21.53
CA VAL A 68 -3.92 -7.04 20.84
C VAL A 68 -4.50 -7.71 19.61
N TYR A 69 -3.75 -7.73 18.51
CA TYR A 69 -3.97 -8.57 17.34
C TYR A 69 -3.10 -9.83 17.43
N ILE A 70 -3.72 -10.98 17.16
CA ILE A 70 -3.13 -12.31 17.28
C ILE A 70 -3.39 -13.05 15.98
N GLN A 71 -2.34 -13.58 15.36
CA GLN A 71 -2.43 -14.56 14.27
C GLN A 71 -1.75 -15.86 14.73
N CYS A 72 -2.42 -17.00 14.65
CA CYS A 72 -1.86 -18.31 14.95
C CYS A 72 -1.21 -18.94 13.70
N TYR A 73 -0.35 -19.95 13.86
CA TYR A 73 0.29 -20.65 12.72
C TYR A 73 -0.67 -21.40 11.79
N ASP A 74 -1.93 -21.61 12.20
CA ASP A 74 -3.00 -22.18 11.36
C ASP A 74 -3.71 -21.13 10.48
N GLY A 75 -3.28 -19.86 10.54
CA GLY A 75 -3.91 -18.73 9.83
C GLY A 75 -5.11 -18.12 10.54
N TYR A 76 -5.43 -18.57 11.76
CA TYR A 76 -6.50 -17.94 12.55
C TYR A 76 -6.08 -16.58 13.07
N GLU A 77 -6.95 -15.60 12.87
CA GLU A 77 -6.74 -14.22 13.28
C GLU A 77 -7.82 -13.77 14.25
N THR A 78 -7.43 -13.01 15.28
CA THR A 78 -8.37 -12.38 16.19
C THR A 78 -7.77 -11.14 16.83
N THR A 79 -8.64 -10.23 17.27
CA THR A 79 -8.28 -9.06 18.07
C THR A 79 -8.98 -9.14 19.41
N LEU A 80 -8.22 -9.05 20.50
CA LEU A 80 -8.75 -9.05 21.86
C LEU A 80 -8.58 -7.67 22.52
N GLY A 81 -9.51 -7.34 23.41
CA GLY A 81 -9.51 -6.10 24.19
C GLY A 81 -10.56 -5.08 23.74
N ASP A 82 -10.83 -4.13 24.62
CA ASP A 82 -11.76 -3.03 24.42
C ASP A 82 -11.16 -1.72 24.96
N ALA A 83 -11.91 -0.62 24.88
CA ALA A 83 -11.44 0.70 25.33
C ALA A 83 -11.03 0.76 26.82
N THR A 84 -11.41 -0.22 27.63
CA THR A 84 -11.14 -0.32 29.08
C THR A 84 -10.07 -1.35 29.44
N SER A 85 -9.61 -2.15 28.47
CA SER A 85 -8.76 -3.32 28.69
C SER A 85 -7.27 -2.99 28.75
N CYS A 86 -6.83 -2.11 29.65
CA CYS A 86 -5.41 -1.79 29.82
C CYS A 86 -4.64 -2.92 30.50
N LYS A 87 -3.80 -3.64 29.74
CA LYS A 87 -2.99 -4.76 30.22
C LYS A 87 -1.56 -4.68 29.70
N SER A 88 -0.60 -5.22 30.44
CA SER A 88 0.80 -5.26 29.98
C SER A 88 0.96 -6.14 28.74
N SER A 89 2.03 -5.90 27.97
CA SER A 89 2.39 -6.75 26.83
C SER A 89 2.53 -8.23 27.22
N GLU A 90 3.09 -8.55 28.40
CA GLU A 90 3.21 -9.95 28.84
C GLU A 90 1.83 -10.59 29.10
N THR A 91 0.89 -9.83 29.64
CA THR A 91 -0.49 -10.31 29.87
C THR A 91 -1.16 -10.62 28.53
N TRP A 92 -1.00 -9.73 27.54
CA TRP A 92 -1.51 -9.97 26.19
C TRP A 92 -0.86 -11.16 25.52
N GLN A 93 0.45 -11.36 25.70
CA GLN A 93 1.16 -12.51 25.17
C GLN A 93 0.67 -13.82 25.79
N GLY A 94 0.27 -13.82 27.07
CA GLY A 94 -0.42 -14.93 27.72
C GLY A 94 -1.72 -15.28 27.01
N TYR A 95 -2.60 -14.29 26.79
CA TYR A 95 -3.86 -14.53 26.07
C TYR A 95 -3.65 -14.97 24.62
N ALA A 96 -2.64 -14.43 23.94
CA ALA A 96 -2.28 -14.87 22.59
C ALA A 96 -1.89 -16.35 22.57
N LYS A 97 -1.07 -16.79 23.53
CA LYS A 97 -0.71 -18.19 23.69
C LYS A 97 -1.94 -19.06 23.98
N ASP A 98 -2.84 -18.62 24.86
CA ASP A 98 -4.06 -19.37 25.19
C ASP A 98 -4.99 -19.54 23.98
N VAL A 99 -5.18 -18.47 23.20
CA VAL A 99 -5.97 -18.51 21.96
C VAL A 99 -5.38 -19.49 20.95
N CYS A 100 -4.05 -19.54 20.83
CA CYS A 100 -3.36 -20.40 19.87
C CYS A 100 -2.96 -21.78 20.43
N ALA A 101 -3.17 -22.07 21.72
CA ALA A 101 -2.65 -23.28 22.37
C ALA A 101 -3.21 -24.58 21.75
N ASN A 102 -4.44 -24.53 21.26
CA ASN A 102 -5.12 -25.67 20.62
C ASN A 102 -5.13 -25.57 19.09
N ARG A 103 -4.31 -24.68 18.51
CA ARG A 103 -4.26 -24.37 17.08
C ARG A 103 -2.86 -24.64 16.54
N CYS A 104 -2.63 -25.88 16.14
CA CYS A 104 -1.42 -26.31 15.46
C CYS A 104 -1.67 -26.41 13.95
N SER A 105 -0.70 -25.98 13.14
CA SER A 105 -0.75 -26.25 11.69
C SER A 105 -0.45 -27.73 11.45
N SER A 106 -1.48 -28.57 11.47
CA SER A 106 -1.35 -29.90 10.87
C SER A 106 -1.02 -29.70 9.40
N VAL A 107 0.03 -30.36 8.90
CA VAL A 107 0.31 -30.50 7.46
C VAL A 107 -0.85 -31.33 6.86
N LYS A 108 -2.01 -30.69 6.74
CA LYS A 108 -3.08 -31.12 5.87
C LYS A 108 -2.67 -30.56 4.53
N GLU A 109 -2.18 -31.46 3.68
CA GLU A 109 -2.24 -31.28 2.23
C GLU A 109 -3.56 -30.57 1.92
N LEU A 110 -3.47 -29.36 1.37
CA LEU A 110 -4.59 -28.42 1.19
C LEU A 110 -5.63 -29.02 0.23
N LYS A 111 -6.43 -29.97 0.70
CA LYS A 111 -7.83 -30.11 0.30
C LYS A 111 -8.61 -29.16 1.17
N VAL A 112 -8.61 -27.90 0.74
CA VAL A 112 -9.49 -26.85 1.26
C VAL A 112 -10.93 -27.31 1.02
N ILE A 113 -11.52 -27.93 2.04
CA ILE A 113 -12.96 -27.91 2.27
C ILE A 113 -13.16 -26.99 3.47
N SER A 114 -12.82 -25.71 3.29
CA SER A 114 -13.74 -24.71 3.82
C SER A 114 -15.04 -24.93 3.05
N LYS A 115 -16.17 -25.01 3.75
CA LYS A 115 -17.45 -24.73 3.11
C LYS A 115 -17.65 -23.23 3.29
N PRO A 116 -17.09 -22.36 2.43
CA PRO A 116 -17.61 -21.01 2.35
C PRO A 116 -19.07 -21.19 1.96
N SER A 117 -19.97 -20.50 2.64
CA SER A 117 -21.21 -20.11 1.99
C SER A 117 -20.83 -19.10 0.90
N SER A 118 -20.17 -19.57 -0.16
CA SER A 118 -19.86 -18.79 -1.34
C SER A 118 -21.17 -18.61 -2.07
N ILE A 119 -21.93 -17.59 -1.65
CA ILE A 119 -22.78 -16.88 -2.58
C ILE A 119 -21.79 -16.43 -3.66
N SER A 120 -21.83 -17.07 -4.82
CA SER A 120 -21.01 -16.68 -5.97
C SER A 120 -21.54 -15.35 -6.46
N VAL A 121 -21.14 -14.27 -5.79
CA VAL A 121 -21.43 -12.93 -6.28
C VAL A 121 -20.49 -12.71 -7.46
N CYS A 122 -21.09 -12.51 -8.63
CA CYS A 122 -20.37 -12.23 -9.87
C CYS A 122 -19.74 -10.85 -9.77
N TYR A 123 -18.51 -10.78 -9.25
CA TYR A 123 -17.70 -9.58 -9.26
C TYR A 123 -16.81 -9.56 -10.50
N MET A 124 -16.60 -8.36 -11.04
CA MET A 124 -15.56 -8.11 -12.05
C MET A 124 -14.20 -8.53 -11.48
N SER A 125 -13.38 -9.23 -12.27
CA SER A 125 -12.06 -9.63 -11.82
C SER A 125 -11.19 -8.40 -11.53
N ASP A 126 -10.37 -8.45 -10.48
CA ASP A 126 -9.53 -7.30 -10.09
C ASP A 126 -8.53 -6.92 -11.20
N ASN A 127 -8.11 -7.87 -12.04
CA ASN A 127 -7.23 -7.61 -13.18
C ASN A 127 -7.91 -6.70 -14.23
N LEU A 128 -9.14 -7.03 -14.66
CA LEU A 128 -9.87 -6.19 -15.61
C LEU A 128 -10.12 -4.79 -15.06
N MET A 129 -10.32 -4.67 -13.75
CA MET A 129 -10.47 -3.37 -13.10
C MET A 129 -9.19 -2.55 -13.16
N GLN A 130 -8.04 -3.15 -12.85
CA GLN A 130 -6.74 -2.49 -12.95
C GLN A 130 -6.40 -2.07 -14.38
N GLU A 131 -6.71 -2.92 -15.37
CA GLU A 131 -6.53 -2.58 -16.79
C GLU A 131 -7.42 -1.41 -17.18
N TYR A 132 -8.68 -1.42 -16.75
CA TYR A 132 -9.65 -0.35 -17.02
C TYR A 132 -9.18 0.98 -16.42
N ASP A 133 -8.74 0.98 -15.16
CA ASP A 133 -8.18 2.15 -14.48
C ASP A 133 -6.94 2.69 -15.18
N GLY A 134 -6.12 1.76 -15.68
CA GLY A 134 -4.94 2.10 -16.45
C GLY A 134 -5.26 2.84 -17.74
N LEU A 135 -6.26 2.37 -18.48
CA LEU A 135 -6.70 3.02 -19.71
C LEU A 135 -7.34 4.38 -19.43
N ILE A 136 -8.07 4.56 -18.33
CA ILE A 136 -8.61 5.88 -17.94
C ILE A 136 -7.47 6.89 -17.69
N LEU A 137 -6.41 6.46 -16.99
CA LEU A 137 -5.25 7.30 -16.72
C LEU A 137 -4.50 7.67 -18.00
N GLU A 138 -4.34 6.72 -18.92
CA GLU A 138 -3.74 6.96 -20.23
C GLU A 138 -4.59 7.92 -21.06
N LEU A 139 -5.92 7.75 -21.05
CA LEU A 139 -6.85 8.62 -21.76
C LEU A 139 -6.76 10.08 -21.27
N GLN A 140 -6.60 10.30 -19.96
CA GLN A 140 -6.39 11.63 -19.40
C GLN A 140 -5.08 12.26 -19.88
N LYS A 141 -3.99 11.47 -19.97
CA LYS A 141 -2.69 11.94 -20.47
C LYS A 141 -2.73 12.26 -21.97
N ALA A 142 -3.47 11.46 -22.73
CA ALA A 142 -3.63 11.59 -24.17
C ALA A 142 -4.65 12.68 -24.58
N GLU A 143 -5.22 13.46 -23.66
CA GLU A 143 -6.28 14.43 -24.00
C GLU A 143 -5.83 15.49 -25.04
N SER A 144 -4.52 15.77 -25.12
CA SER A 144 -3.94 16.61 -26.17
C SER A 144 -3.65 15.91 -27.50
N ASP A 145 -3.52 14.58 -27.49
CA ASP A 145 -3.29 13.76 -28.69
C ASP A 145 -4.58 13.02 -29.07
N LYS A 146 -5.30 13.59 -30.03
CA LYS A 146 -6.58 13.05 -30.48
C LYS A 146 -6.48 11.60 -30.97
N VAL A 147 -5.38 11.23 -31.62
CA VAL A 147 -5.22 9.88 -32.21
C VAL A 147 -5.01 8.85 -31.11
N GLU A 148 -4.12 9.16 -30.16
CA GLU A 148 -3.87 8.29 -29.01
C GLU A 148 -5.13 8.16 -28.13
N ALA A 149 -5.85 9.26 -27.91
CA ALA A 149 -7.11 9.24 -27.16
C ALA A 149 -8.20 8.38 -27.83
N GLU A 150 -8.30 8.40 -29.17
CA GLU A 150 -9.21 7.53 -29.93
C GLU A 150 -8.82 6.05 -29.77
N GLU A 151 -7.52 5.71 -29.87
CA GLU A 151 -7.05 4.33 -29.68
C GLU A 151 -7.34 3.81 -28.26
N ILE A 152 -7.08 4.61 -27.23
CA ILE A 152 -7.34 4.25 -25.85
C ILE A 152 -8.85 4.08 -25.61
N THR A 153 -9.67 4.93 -26.23
CA THR A 153 -11.12 4.82 -26.16
C THR A 153 -11.61 3.49 -26.72
N GLU A 154 -11.09 3.05 -27.87
CA GLU A 154 -11.43 1.73 -28.44
C GLU A 154 -11.02 0.58 -27.51
N LYS A 155 -9.86 0.66 -26.84
CA LYS A 155 -9.44 -0.33 -25.83
C LYS A 155 -10.41 -0.37 -24.64
N ILE A 156 -10.87 0.78 -24.16
CA ILE A 156 -11.86 0.87 -23.06
C ILE A 156 -13.19 0.22 -23.48
N ILE A 157 -13.63 0.44 -24.72
CA ILE A 157 -14.85 -0.19 -25.26
C ILE A 157 -14.69 -1.71 -25.35
N ALA A 158 -13.55 -2.20 -25.87
CA ALA A 158 -13.28 -3.62 -25.97
C ALA A 158 -13.23 -4.30 -24.59
N LEU A 159 -12.55 -3.68 -23.62
CA LEU A 159 -12.44 -4.19 -22.26
C LEU A 159 -13.81 -4.25 -21.57
N LYS A 160 -14.68 -3.27 -21.83
CA LYS A 160 -16.09 -3.29 -21.36
C LYS A 160 -16.86 -4.48 -21.92
N GLN A 161 -16.73 -4.76 -23.21
CA GLN A 161 -17.41 -5.90 -23.84
C GLN A 161 -16.96 -7.22 -23.19
N GLU A 162 -15.68 -7.33 -22.85
CA GLU A 162 -15.15 -8.48 -22.12
C GLU A 162 -15.69 -8.56 -20.68
N ILE A 163 -15.78 -7.44 -19.95
CA ILE A 163 -16.40 -7.37 -18.62
C ILE A 163 -17.87 -7.83 -18.68
N GLU A 164 -18.65 -7.29 -19.61
CA GLU A 164 -20.06 -7.66 -19.78
C GLU A 164 -20.21 -9.14 -20.15
N LYS A 165 -19.31 -9.66 -20.98
CA LYS A 165 -19.27 -11.08 -21.34
C LYS A 165 -18.98 -11.94 -20.11
N GLN A 166 -17.98 -11.61 -19.29
CA GLN A 166 -17.68 -12.34 -18.06
C GLN A 166 -18.82 -12.28 -17.05
N GLN A 167 -19.50 -11.14 -16.93
CA GLN A 167 -20.69 -11.03 -16.08
C GLN A 167 -21.83 -11.93 -16.57
N LYS A 168 -22.10 -11.96 -17.89
CA LYS A 168 -23.11 -12.84 -18.50
C LYS A 168 -22.74 -14.30 -18.32
N GLU A 169 -21.48 -14.68 -18.55
CA GLU A 169 -20.99 -16.04 -18.34
C GLU A 169 -21.11 -16.46 -16.88
N CYS A 170 -20.80 -15.56 -15.94
CA CYS A 170 -20.94 -15.82 -14.51
C CYS A 170 -22.41 -15.99 -14.08
N LEU A 171 -23.34 -15.20 -14.63
CA LEU A 171 -24.78 -15.34 -14.37
C LEU A 171 -25.36 -16.64 -14.95
N ASN A 172 -24.80 -17.12 -16.07
CA ASN A 172 -25.27 -18.33 -16.75
C ASN A 172 -24.56 -19.61 -16.29
N ALA A 173 -23.45 -19.49 -15.55
CA ALA A 173 -22.71 -20.64 -15.05
C ALA A 173 -23.63 -21.45 -14.09
N PRO A 174 -23.86 -22.74 -14.37
CA PRO A 174 -24.67 -23.57 -13.49
C PRO A 174 -24.03 -23.57 -12.10
N GLN A 175 -24.73 -23.02 -11.11
CA GLN A 175 -24.25 -23.01 -9.73
C GLN A 175 -23.92 -24.44 -9.32
N PRO A 176 -22.75 -24.69 -8.70
CA PRO A 176 -22.38 -26.02 -8.27
C PRO A 176 -23.46 -26.55 -7.35
N THR A 177 -24.25 -27.50 -7.84
CA THR A 177 -25.24 -28.20 -7.04
C THR A 177 -24.47 -28.86 -5.91
N VAL A 178 -24.61 -28.33 -4.70
CA VAL A 178 -23.97 -28.91 -3.52
C VAL A 178 -24.69 -30.22 -3.26
N THR A 179 -24.25 -31.29 -3.92
CA THR A 179 -24.70 -32.65 -3.69
C THR A 179 -24.24 -33.04 -2.30
N THR A 180 -25.06 -32.67 -1.31
CA THR A 180 -24.89 -33.10 0.07
C THR A 180 -25.24 -34.58 0.08
N ALA A 181 -24.22 -35.43 -0.07
CA ALA A 181 -24.36 -36.87 0.01
C ALA A 181 -24.67 -37.26 1.46
N SER A 182 -25.95 -37.21 1.83
CA SER A 182 -26.48 -37.88 3.02
C SER A 182 -27.87 -38.43 2.74
N GLN A 183 -27.89 -39.73 2.47
CA GLN A 183 -29.00 -40.69 2.54
C GLN A 183 -30.26 -40.50 1.65
N PRO A 184 -30.84 -41.62 1.17
CA PRO A 184 -32.04 -41.60 0.34
C PRO A 184 -33.30 -41.49 1.22
N VAL A 185 -34.08 -40.43 1.01
CA VAL A 185 -35.49 -40.37 1.41
C VAL A 185 -36.33 -40.04 0.15
N PRO A 186 -37.50 -40.65 -0.06
CA PRO A 186 -38.16 -40.68 -1.37
C PRO A 186 -38.93 -39.39 -1.72
N LEU A 187 -38.67 -38.91 -2.94
CA LEU A 187 -39.60 -38.34 -3.93
C LEU A 187 -40.62 -37.28 -3.44
N ALA A 188 -40.17 -36.02 -3.46
CA ALA A 188 -41.01 -34.88 -3.81
C ALA A 188 -40.53 -34.31 -5.16
N PRO A 189 -41.43 -33.80 -6.02
CA PRO A 189 -41.06 -33.27 -7.34
C PRO A 189 -40.10 -32.07 -7.22
N PRO A 190 -39.16 -31.90 -8.17
CA PRO A 190 -38.16 -30.84 -8.12
C PRO A 190 -38.85 -29.47 -8.21
N ILE A 191 -38.78 -28.70 -7.13
CA ILE A 191 -39.13 -27.29 -7.12
C ILE A 191 -38.05 -26.58 -7.92
N ALA A 192 -38.41 -25.93 -9.01
CA ALA A 192 -37.52 -25.07 -9.78
C ALA A 192 -37.07 -23.92 -8.87
N ILE A 193 -35.84 -24.00 -8.35
CA ILE A 193 -35.23 -22.92 -7.59
C ILE A 193 -34.69 -21.92 -8.62
N GLU A 194 -35.41 -20.82 -8.80
CA GLU A 194 -34.97 -19.69 -9.61
C GLU A 194 -33.79 -19.01 -8.89
N ASN A 195 -32.59 -19.18 -9.45
CA ASN A 195 -31.33 -18.65 -8.90
C ASN A 195 -31.27 -17.13 -9.07
N LYS A 196 -32.02 -16.39 -8.25
CA LYS A 196 -31.93 -14.93 -8.17
C LYS A 196 -30.86 -14.54 -7.14
N PRO A 197 -29.91 -13.64 -7.46
CA PRO A 197 -28.85 -13.23 -6.53
C PRO A 197 -29.48 -12.66 -5.26
N VAL A 198 -29.19 -13.30 -4.12
CA VAL A 198 -29.60 -12.82 -2.80
C VAL A 198 -28.66 -11.69 -2.42
N ALA A 199 -29.13 -10.44 -2.56
CA ALA A 199 -28.41 -9.28 -2.07
C ALA A 199 -28.25 -9.41 -0.55
N VAL A 200 -27.00 -9.50 -0.07
CA VAL A 200 -26.72 -9.51 1.37
C VAL A 200 -27.11 -8.13 1.92
N PRO A 201 -28.08 -8.03 2.83
CA PRO A 201 -28.47 -6.75 3.41
C PRO A 201 -27.32 -6.22 4.27
N VAL A 202 -26.60 -5.22 3.75
CA VAL A 202 -25.58 -4.50 4.53
C VAL A 202 -26.32 -3.63 5.56
N ASN A 203 -26.04 -3.85 6.83
CA ASN A 203 -26.60 -3.06 7.93
C ASN A 203 -25.95 -1.67 7.97
N ARG A 204 -26.43 -0.76 7.10
CA ARG A 204 -25.97 0.63 7.01
C ARG A 204 -26.23 1.45 8.28
N CYS A 205 -27.13 1.01 9.18
CA CYS A 205 -27.37 1.71 10.44
C CYS A 205 -26.13 1.71 11.35
N GLY A 206 -25.23 0.73 11.22
CA GLY A 206 -23.96 0.72 11.95
C GLY A 206 -23.00 1.84 11.54
N GLU A 207 -23.14 2.37 10.32
CA GLU A 207 -22.28 3.45 9.81
C GLU A 207 -22.60 4.81 10.45
N VAL A 208 -23.83 5.03 10.95
CA VAL A 208 -24.25 6.32 11.54
C VAL A 208 -23.26 6.81 12.60
N THR A 209 -22.84 5.92 13.51
CA THR A 209 -21.88 6.25 14.56
C THR A 209 -20.49 6.59 13.99
N GLN A 210 -20.06 5.94 12.92
CA GLN A 210 -18.80 6.26 12.24
C GLN A 210 -18.84 7.67 11.64
N TRP A 211 -19.94 8.03 10.97
CA TRP A 211 -20.13 9.37 10.42
C TRP A 211 -20.16 10.46 11.51
N GLU A 212 -20.83 10.21 12.64
CA GLU A 212 -20.84 11.13 13.79
C GLU A 212 -19.45 11.32 14.39
N ASN A 213 -18.67 10.24 14.52
CA ASN A 213 -17.29 10.29 14.98
C ASN A 213 -16.40 11.10 14.01
N LYS A 214 -16.54 10.87 12.69
CA LYS A 214 -15.86 11.65 11.64
C LYS A 214 -16.18 13.14 11.76
N ILE A 215 -17.45 13.51 11.91
CA ILE A 215 -17.86 14.91 12.12
C ILE A 215 -17.23 15.50 13.40
N SER A 216 -17.21 14.74 14.50
CA SER A 216 -16.62 15.19 15.76
C SER A 216 -15.12 15.48 15.62
N TYR A 217 -14.39 14.61 14.91
CA TYR A 217 -12.97 14.78 14.62
C TYR A 217 -12.70 16.05 13.80
N TYR A 218 -13.41 16.25 12.68
CA TYR A 218 -13.20 17.44 11.84
C TYR A 218 -13.63 18.74 12.51
N LYS A 219 -14.62 18.70 13.43
CA LYS A 219 -14.96 19.86 14.27
C LYS A 219 -13.81 20.25 15.20
N LYS A 220 -13.08 19.26 15.75
CA LYS A 220 -11.87 19.53 16.57
C LYS A 220 -10.76 20.13 15.71
N LEU A 221 -10.49 19.58 14.52
CA LEU A 221 -9.54 20.16 13.57
C LEU A 221 -9.90 21.60 13.21
N GLY A 222 -11.16 21.88 12.87
CA GLY A 222 -11.63 23.23 12.52
C GLY A 222 -11.48 24.26 13.64
N SER A 223 -11.32 23.83 14.89
CA SER A 223 -11.05 24.70 16.04
C SER A 223 -9.57 25.08 16.21
N LEU A 224 -8.65 24.46 15.46
CA LEU A 224 -7.22 24.76 15.50
C LEU A 224 -6.91 26.12 14.86
N SER A 225 -5.71 26.63 15.18
CA SER A 225 -5.16 27.82 14.55
C SER A 225 -4.83 27.56 13.07
N GLU A 226 -4.79 28.60 12.24
CA GLU A 226 -4.44 28.46 10.82
C GLU A 226 -3.04 27.86 10.61
N ALA A 227 -2.10 28.18 11.51
CA ALA A 227 -0.76 27.64 11.48
C ALA A 227 -0.73 26.13 11.76
N ASP A 228 -1.58 25.65 12.68
CA ASP A 228 -1.64 24.23 13.01
C ASP A 228 -2.45 23.45 11.97
N LEU A 229 -3.54 24.01 11.43
CA LEU A 229 -4.25 23.44 10.29
C LEU A 229 -3.33 23.23 9.09
N LYS A 230 -2.47 24.21 8.79
CA LYS A 230 -1.49 24.11 7.72
C LYS A 230 -0.45 23.00 7.95
N LYS A 231 -0.07 22.71 9.20
CA LYS A 231 0.79 21.56 9.54
C LYS A 231 0.07 20.23 9.30
N GLU A 232 -1.21 20.17 9.64
CA GLU A 232 -2.07 19.02 9.37
C GLU A 232 -2.40 18.85 7.86
N GLY A 233 -2.05 19.84 7.03
CA GLY A 233 -2.23 19.81 5.58
C GLY A 233 -3.63 20.22 5.10
N PHE A 234 -4.40 20.94 5.93
CA PHE A 234 -5.74 21.41 5.63
C PHE A 234 -5.83 22.94 5.64
N SER A 235 -6.66 23.51 4.78
CA SER A 235 -7.16 24.88 4.93
C SER A 235 -8.46 24.90 5.73
N ARG A 236 -8.81 26.05 6.33
CA ARG A 236 -10.08 26.21 7.04
C ARG A 236 -11.29 25.97 6.14
N GLU A 237 -11.24 26.47 4.90
CA GLU A 237 -12.29 26.28 3.89
C GLU A 237 -12.44 24.80 3.50
N GLU A 238 -11.33 24.06 3.40
CA GLU A 238 -11.37 22.60 3.16
C GLU A 238 -12.08 21.88 4.31
N ILE A 239 -11.78 22.22 5.57
CA ILE A 239 -12.43 21.61 6.75
C ILE A 239 -13.93 21.93 6.78
N GLU A 240 -14.33 23.17 6.50
CA GLU A 240 -15.74 23.57 6.46
C GLU A 240 -16.50 22.79 5.37
N LYS A 241 -15.89 22.65 4.19
CA LYS A 241 -16.44 21.84 3.10
C LYS A 241 -16.59 20.36 3.50
N ILE A 242 -15.57 19.78 4.12
CA ILE A 242 -15.62 18.39 4.62
C ILE A 242 -16.74 18.21 5.65
N LEU A 243 -16.91 19.16 6.57
CA LEU A 243 -17.98 19.10 7.59
C LEU A 243 -19.38 19.19 6.98
N GLN A 244 -19.55 20.02 5.94
CA GLN A 244 -20.81 20.13 5.21
C GLN A 244 -21.13 18.82 4.49
N ASP A 245 -20.17 18.27 3.75
CA ASP A 245 -20.32 17.01 3.02
C ASP A 245 -20.59 15.84 3.98
N LEU A 246 -19.89 15.79 5.13
CA LEU A 246 -20.09 14.79 6.17
C LEU A 246 -21.51 14.85 6.74
N SER A 247 -22.01 16.06 7.02
CA SER A 247 -23.34 16.25 7.58
C SER A 247 -24.43 15.81 6.58
N LEU A 248 -24.26 16.16 5.30
CA LEU A 248 -25.16 15.72 4.23
C LEU A 248 -25.15 14.19 4.05
N GLY A 249 -23.98 13.56 4.10
CA GLY A 249 -23.86 12.10 4.01
C GLY A 249 -24.50 11.39 5.20
N LEU A 250 -24.31 11.91 6.42
CA LEU A 250 -24.96 11.40 7.63
C LEU A 250 -26.48 11.45 7.53
N GLU A 251 -27.06 12.54 7.00
CA GLU A 251 -28.50 12.63 6.76
C GLU A 251 -29.01 11.55 5.79
N LYS A 252 -28.27 11.29 4.70
CA LYS A 252 -28.60 10.21 3.75
C LYS A 252 -28.56 8.84 4.41
N VAL A 253 -27.53 8.55 5.21
CA VAL A 253 -27.41 7.27 5.94
C VAL A 253 -28.52 7.11 6.97
N ARG A 254 -28.87 8.18 7.72
CA ARG A 254 -29.99 8.16 8.67
C ARG A 254 -31.34 7.94 8.00
N ALA A 255 -31.57 8.54 6.83
CA ALA A 255 -32.78 8.32 6.05
C ALA A 255 -32.88 6.86 5.57
N GLN A 256 -31.79 6.28 5.06
CA GLN A 256 -31.71 4.87 4.67
C GLN A 256 -31.97 3.94 5.86
N CYS A 257 -31.42 4.26 7.04
CA CYS A 257 -31.64 3.48 8.25
C CYS A 257 -33.10 3.54 8.75
N SER A 258 -33.74 4.70 8.64
CA SER A 258 -35.15 4.88 9.06
C SER A 258 -36.10 4.04 8.22
N ASN A 259 -35.82 3.93 6.91
CA ASN A 259 -36.61 3.10 5.98
C ASN A 259 -36.49 1.59 6.27
N GLN A 260 -35.38 1.13 6.88
CA GLN A 260 -35.21 -0.27 7.25
C GLN A 260 -36.02 -0.67 8.50
N ARG A 261 -36.33 0.28 9.40
CA ARG A 261 -37.11 -0.01 10.62
C ARG A 261 -38.63 -0.15 10.37
N GLY A 262 -39.13 0.31 9.23
CA GLY A 262 -40.57 0.40 8.95
C GLY A 262 -41.27 -0.89 8.49
N THR A 263 -40.53 -1.95 8.13
CA THR A 263 -41.11 -3.07 7.35
C THR A 263 -40.71 -4.44 7.91
N VAL A 264 -41.09 -4.72 9.16
CA VAL A 264 -40.98 -6.08 9.76
C VAL A 264 -42.31 -6.84 9.65
N THR A 265 -43.12 -6.58 8.62
CA THR A 265 -44.20 -7.49 8.21
C THR A 265 -43.62 -8.61 7.35
N ALA A 266 -43.99 -9.84 7.69
CA ALA A 266 -43.46 -11.10 7.16
C ALA A 266 -43.14 -11.07 5.63
N PRO A 267 -42.06 -11.74 5.19
CA PRO A 267 -41.56 -11.66 3.82
C PRO A 267 -42.53 -12.32 2.83
N THR A 268 -43.37 -11.52 2.20
CA THR A 268 -44.06 -11.92 0.97
C THR A 268 -43.06 -11.75 -0.17
N VAL A 269 -42.66 -12.88 -0.77
CA VAL A 269 -41.64 -12.99 -1.82
C VAL A 269 -42.19 -12.40 -3.13
N THR A 270 -42.25 -11.08 -3.22
CA THR A 270 -42.61 -10.38 -4.47
C THR A 270 -41.31 -9.96 -5.16
N SER A 271 -41.07 -10.54 -6.34
CA SER A 271 -39.83 -10.51 -7.12
C SER A 271 -39.49 -9.13 -7.75
N SER A 272 -39.75 -8.03 -7.07
CA SER A 272 -39.35 -6.68 -7.51
C SER A 272 -37.88 -6.45 -7.22
N SER A 273 -37.08 -6.24 -8.27
CA SER A 273 -35.69 -5.79 -8.15
C SER A 273 -35.62 -4.54 -7.29
N LEU A 274 -35.02 -4.64 -6.11
CA LEU A 274 -34.78 -3.47 -5.26
C LEU A 274 -33.85 -2.52 -6.03
N PRO A 275 -34.16 -1.21 -6.05
CA PRO A 275 -33.30 -0.23 -6.69
C PRO A 275 -31.91 -0.30 -6.05
N ILE A 276 -30.87 -0.36 -6.89
CA ILE A 276 -29.47 -0.37 -6.46
C ILE A 276 -29.25 0.87 -5.59
N THR A 277 -29.09 0.66 -4.29
CA THR A 277 -28.96 1.76 -3.33
C THR A 277 -27.68 2.51 -3.63
N GLU A 278 -27.81 3.78 -4.05
CA GLU A 278 -26.65 4.62 -4.40
C GLU A 278 -25.59 4.57 -3.28
N SER A 279 -24.35 4.29 -3.68
CA SER A 279 -23.19 4.30 -2.78
C SER A 279 -22.99 5.73 -2.27
N VAL A 280 -22.89 5.86 -0.94
CA VAL A 280 -22.61 7.16 -0.32
C VAL A 280 -21.13 7.46 -0.54
N LYS A 281 -20.82 8.63 -1.09
CA LYS A 281 -19.45 9.10 -1.25
C LYS A 281 -18.76 9.17 0.12
N PRO A 282 -17.61 8.51 0.31
CA PRO A 282 -16.84 8.68 1.53
C PRO A 282 -16.27 10.10 1.56
N VAL A 283 -16.65 10.89 2.56
CA VAL A 283 -16.18 12.28 2.66
C VAL A 283 -14.81 12.35 3.35
N VAL A 284 -14.63 11.47 4.33
CA VAL A 284 -13.38 11.26 5.04
C VAL A 284 -13.04 9.81 4.85
N VAL A 285 -11.96 9.57 4.12
CA VAL A 285 -11.49 8.23 3.87
C VAL A 285 -10.68 7.77 5.07
N GLU A 286 -11.07 6.65 5.66
CA GLU A 286 -10.26 6.01 6.69
C GLU A 286 -9.29 5.00 6.08
N SER A 287 -9.64 4.35 4.98
CA SER A 287 -8.83 3.29 4.41
C SER A 287 -8.92 3.25 2.88
N GLY A 288 -7.89 2.72 2.23
CA GLY A 288 -7.93 2.51 0.78
C GLY A 288 -9.08 1.60 0.32
N GLN A 289 -9.51 0.66 1.18
CA GLN A 289 -10.63 -0.23 0.92
C GLN A 289 -11.97 0.51 0.81
N GLU A 290 -12.17 1.59 1.58
CA GLU A 290 -13.37 2.43 1.49
C GLU A 290 -13.45 3.13 0.13
N ILE A 291 -12.31 3.67 -0.36
CA ILE A 291 -12.20 4.25 -1.70
C ILE A 291 -12.46 3.18 -2.75
N SER A 292 -11.82 2.02 -2.63
CA SER A 292 -11.94 0.93 -3.61
C SER A 292 -13.39 0.46 -3.72
N ALA A 293 -14.08 0.25 -2.60
CA ALA A 293 -15.49 -0.16 -2.60
C ALA A 293 -16.40 0.91 -3.24
N TYR A 294 -16.18 2.19 -2.92
CA TYR A 294 -16.91 3.30 -3.55
C TYR A 294 -16.66 3.36 -5.05
N TYR A 295 -15.40 3.24 -5.45
CA TYR A 295 -14.96 3.26 -6.83
C TYR A 295 -15.60 2.13 -7.63
N LYS A 296 -15.52 0.88 -7.14
CA LYS A 296 -16.16 -0.30 -7.75
C LYS A 296 -17.65 -0.04 -8.03
N ALA A 297 -18.39 0.44 -7.02
CA ALA A 297 -19.82 0.70 -7.16
C ALA A 297 -20.14 1.82 -8.17
N LYS A 298 -19.33 2.88 -8.22
CA LYS A 298 -19.53 3.98 -9.18
C LYS A 298 -19.07 3.63 -10.58
N LEU A 299 -18.02 2.83 -10.70
CA LEU A 299 -17.50 2.32 -11.97
C LEU A 299 -18.54 1.45 -12.65
N GLU A 300 -19.21 0.54 -11.93
CA GLU A 300 -20.32 -0.25 -12.47
C GLU A 300 -21.46 0.63 -13.00
N LYS A 301 -21.79 1.71 -12.27
CA LYS A 301 -22.81 2.69 -12.69
C LYS A 301 -22.38 3.44 -13.97
N ALA A 302 -21.17 3.97 -13.99
CA ALA A 302 -20.63 4.70 -15.15
C ALA A 302 -20.47 3.77 -16.37
N ALA A 303 -20.05 2.53 -16.16
CA ALA A 303 -19.97 1.51 -17.20
C ALA A 303 -21.34 1.19 -17.80
N SER A 304 -22.41 1.33 -17.02
CA SER A 304 -23.79 1.12 -17.47
C SER A 304 -24.42 2.34 -18.14
N ALA A 305 -23.70 3.48 -18.26
CA ALA A 305 -24.21 4.66 -18.93
C ALA A 305 -24.38 4.43 -20.44
N GLU A 306 -25.52 4.88 -21.00
CA GLU A 306 -25.76 4.84 -22.44
C GLU A 306 -24.98 5.95 -23.16
N GLY A 307 -24.21 5.55 -24.18
CA GLY A 307 -23.42 6.45 -25.04
C GLY A 307 -21.96 6.57 -24.61
N THR A 308 -21.04 6.36 -25.56
CA THR A 308 -19.60 6.34 -25.32
C THR A 308 -19.07 7.66 -24.75
N GLU A 309 -19.49 8.81 -25.31
CA GLU A 309 -18.98 10.10 -24.84
C GLU A 309 -19.42 10.43 -23.41
N LYS A 310 -20.70 10.17 -23.11
CA LYS A 310 -21.26 10.37 -21.76
C LYS A 310 -20.58 9.45 -20.75
N GLN A 311 -20.35 8.20 -21.13
CA GLN A 311 -19.61 7.25 -20.30
C GLN A 311 -18.19 7.75 -20.02
N ILE A 312 -17.44 8.18 -21.04
CA ILE A 312 -16.08 8.73 -20.85
C ILE A 312 -16.10 9.92 -19.90
N GLU A 313 -17.07 10.83 -20.04
CA GLU A 313 -17.20 11.99 -19.16
C GLU A 313 -17.51 11.60 -17.71
N GLU A 314 -18.40 10.62 -17.49
CA GLU A 314 -18.69 10.07 -16.17
C GLU A 314 -17.47 9.39 -15.55
N LEU A 315 -16.65 8.70 -16.35
CA LEU A 315 -15.41 8.06 -15.91
C LEU A 315 -14.32 9.08 -15.57
N LYS A 316 -14.14 10.12 -16.38
CA LYS A 316 -13.23 11.24 -16.07
C LYS A 316 -13.64 11.91 -14.76
N THR A 317 -14.94 12.16 -14.59
CA THR A 317 -15.50 12.72 -13.36
C THR A 317 -15.23 11.81 -12.16
N LEU A 318 -15.46 10.50 -12.32
CA LEU A 318 -15.19 9.51 -11.28
C LEU A 318 -13.70 9.45 -10.93
N ARG A 319 -12.79 9.47 -11.91
CA ARG A 319 -11.35 9.46 -11.64
C ARG A 319 -10.91 10.69 -10.86
N ASN A 320 -11.34 11.88 -11.27
CA ASN A 320 -11.07 13.12 -10.53
C ASN A 320 -11.61 13.06 -9.10
N GLU A 321 -12.77 12.42 -8.90
CA GLU A 321 -13.34 12.19 -7.59
C GLU A 321 -12.46 11.26 -6.73
N ILE A 322 -12.02 10.13 -7.29
CA ILE A 322 -11.13 9.18 -6.61
C ILE A 322 -9.77 9.82 -6.30
N ASP A 323 -9.21 10.59 -7.21
CA ASP A 323 -7.95 11.32 -7.00
C ASP A 323 -8.08 12.29 -5.81
N GLY A 324 -9.22 12.96 -5.68
CA GLY A 324 -9.55 13.77 -4.51
C GLY A 324 -9.64 12.96 -3.21
N LEU A 325 -10.24 11.76 -3.26
CA LEU A 325 -10.34 10.86 -2.11
C LEU A 325 -8.97 10.33 -1.66
N ILE A 326 -8.11 9.94 -2.61
CA ILE A 326 -6.74 9.48 -2.33
C ILE A 326 -5.90 10.63 -1.75
N SER A 327 -6.00 11.84 -2.32
CA SER A 327 -5.35 13.04 -1.78
C SER A 327 -5.76 13.27 -0.31
N ASN A 328 -7.07 13.17 -0.03
CA ASN A 328 -7.60 13.30 1.32
C ASN A 328 -7.12 12.19 2.26
N LEU A 329 -7.00 10.94 1.79
CA LEU A 329 -6.46 9.83 2.58
C LEU A 329 -5.01 10.09 2.99
N ILE A 330 -4.17 10.52 2.06
CA ILE A 330 -2.76 10.86 2.33
C ILE A 330 -2.67 12.05 3.29
N LYS A 331 -3.51 13.07 3.13
CA LYS A 331 -3.57 14.23 4.03
C LYS A 331 -4.07 13.86 5.44
N SER A 332 -5.07 12.98 5.56
CA SER A 332 -5.73 12.69 6.84
C SER A 332 -4.94 11.74 7.75
N ARG A 333 -4.12 10.85 7.17
CA ARG A 333 -3.34 9.85 7.91
C ARG A 333 -1.95 10.38 8.24
N LYS A 334 -1.43 10.14 9.44
CA LYS A 334 -0.03 10.47 9.77
C LYS A 334 0.93 9.40 9.24
N GLU A 335 0.49 8.15 9.33
CA GLU A 335 1.19 6.97 8.86
C GLU A 335 0.25 6.23 7.91
N LEU A 336 0.74 5.83 6.76
CA LEU A 336 -0.03 5.19 5.70
C LEU A 336 0.73 4.00 5.16
N GLU A 337 0.12 2.83 5.18
CA GLU A 337 0.68 1.65 4.54
C GLU A 337 0.51 1.75 3.01
N VAL A 338 1.58 1.52 2.26
CA VAL A 338 1.52 1.63 0.79
C VAL A 338 0.64 0.54 0.17
N SER A 339 0.47 -0.58 0.87
CA SER A 339 -0.48 -1.65 0.54
C SER A 339 -1.92 -1.14 0.38
N GLU A 340 -2.33 -0.13 1.16
CA GLU A 340 -3.67 0.48 1.06
C GLU A 340 -3.84 1.31 -0.21
N LEU A 341 -2.74 1.83 -0.76
CA LEU A 341 -2.76 2.63 -1.98
C LEU A 341 -2.61 1.79 -3.25
N ASN A 342 -1.93 0.64 -3.21
CA ASN A 342 -1.62 -0.16 -4.41
C ASN A 342 -2.84 -0.64 -5.20
N THR A 343 -4.03 -0.70 -4.58
CA THR A 343 -5.27 -1.03 -5.28
C THR A 343 -5.91 0.17 -5.98
N LEU A 344 -5.39 1.37 -5.75
CA LEU A 344 -5.96 2.65 -6.19
C LEU A 344 -5.02 3.43 -7.10
N VAL A 345 -3.70 3.25 -6.90
CA VAL A 345 -2.64 3.89 -7.67
C VAL A 345 -1.64 2.86 -8.16
N LYS A 346 -1.03 3.13 -9.32
CA LYS A 346 -0.01 2.26 -9.90
C LYS A 346 1.35 2.48 -9.24
N GLU A 347 1.64 3.73 -8.91
CA GLU A 347 2.95 4.15 -8.43
C GLU A 347 2.81 5.19 -7.31
N VAL A 348 3.59 4.99 -6.24
CA VAL A 348 3.80 6.00 -5.20
C VAL A 348 5.25 6.45 -5.24
N LYS A 349 5.44 7.74 -5.43
CA LYS A 349 6.74 8.40 -5.52
C LYS A 349 6.89 9.35 -4.34
N VAL A 350 7.92 9.17 -3.53
CA VAL A 350 8.22 10.06 -2.39
C VAL A 350 9.48 10.83 -2.72
N SER A 351 9.40 12.15 -2.66
CA SER A 351 10.50 13.06 -2.95
C SER A 351 10.57 14.15 -1.89
N GLN A 352 11.58 15.03 -1.98
CA GLN A 352 11.73 16.18 -1.07
C GLN A 352 10.41 16.98 -0.95
N GLY A 353 9.83 16.99 0.26
CA GLY A 353 8.68 17.81 0.63
C GLY A 353 7.33 17.39 0.03
N GLU A 354 7.23 16.25 -0.65
CA GLU A 354 5.97 15.80 -1.24
C GLU A 354 5.87 14.27 -1.42
N ILE A 355 4.63 13.80 -1.44
CA ILE A 355 4.26 12.43 -1.82
C ILE A 355 3.41 12.54 -3.09
N LYS A 356 3.80 11.80 -4.12
CA LYS A 356 3.07 11.66 -5.38
C LYS A 356 2.49 10.26 -5.47
N ALA A 357 1.22 10.15 -5.84
CA ALA A 357 0.52 8.90 -6.06
C ALA A 357 -0.17 9.00 -7.43
N ASP A 358 0.43 8.39 -8.46
CA ASP A 358 0.15 8.68 -9.87
C ASP A 358 0.19 10.21 -10.18
N ASN A 359 -0.94 10.79 -10.59
CA ASN A 359 -1.08 12.22 -10.92
C ASN A 359 -1.36 13.10 -9.68
N ILE A 360 -1.50 12.50 -8.50
CA ILE A 360 -1.90 13.18 -7.27
C ILE A 360 -0.64 13.62 -6.54
N THR A 361 -0.52 14.91 -6.23
CA THR A 361 0.62 15.45 -5.47
C THR A 361 0.14 16.01 -4.14
N VAL A 362 0.73 15.54 -3.05
CA VAL A 362 0.47 16.02 -1.69
C VAL A 362 1.76 16.56 -1.08
N LYS A 363 1.82 17.88 -0.87
CA LYS A 363 2.97 18.53 -0.23
C LYS A 363 2.95 18.25 1.27
N THR A 364 4.02 17.64 1.78
CA THR A 364 4.13 17.28 3.19
C THR A 364 5.56 16.95 3.58
N THR A 365 5.89 17.14 4.87
CA THR A 365 7.20 16.81 5.45
C THR A 365 7.11 15.95 6.72
N GLU A 366 5.89 15.56 7.12
CA GLU A 366 5.63 14.92 8.42
C GLU A 366 4.94 13.56 8.30
N LYS A 367 4.55 13.19 7.08
CA LYS A 367 3.81 11.97 6.77
C LYS A 367 4.76 10.80 6.60
N LYS A 368 4.33 9.63 7.07
CA LYS A 368 5.12 8.40 6.98
C LYS A 368 4.44 7.42 6.05
N MET A 369 5.19 6.89 5.10
CA MET A 369 4.77 5.77 4.26
C MET A 369 5.42 4.50 4.78
N LEU A 370 4.62 3.49 5.14
CA LEU A 370 5.11 2.20 5.59
C LEU A 370 5.18 1.23 4.41
N VAL A 371 6.38 0.71 4.14
CA VAL A 371 6.67 -0.21 3.02
C VAL A 371 7.34 -1.45 3.58
N ASN A 372 6.98 -2.63 3.06
CA ASN A 372 7.62 -3.87 3.43
C ASN A 372 8.77 -4.19 2.45
N LEU A 373 9.99 -4.31 3.00
CA LEU A 373 11.18 -4.79 2.30
C LEU A 373 11.48 -6.21 2.80
N GLY A 374 11.07 -7.21 2.02
CA GLY A 374 11.12 -8.60 2.46
C GLY A 374 10.20 -8.85 3.66
N ASP A 375 10.77 -9.26 4.79
CA ASP A 375 10.06 -9.52 6.04
C ASP A 375 10.07 -8.31 7.01
N ARG A 376 10.66 -7.17 6.61
CA ARG A 376 10.79 -5.98 7.47
C ARG A 376 9.95 -4.82 6.94
N SER A 377 9.28 -4.11 7.84
CA SER A 377 8.62 -2.86 7.51
C SER A 377 9.57 -1.68 7.74
N VAL A 378 9.67 -0.79 6.77
CA VAL A 378 10.45 0.46 6.84
C VAL A 378 9.54 1.66 6.71
N SER A 379 9.89 2.76 7.37
CA SER A 379 9.15 4.02 7.32
C SER A 379 9.85 5.03 6.42
N ILE A 380 9.14 5.58 5.45
CA ILE A 380 9.65 6.54 4.47
C ILE A 380 8.98 7.89 4.72
N GLU A 381 9.79 8.91 4.97
CA GLU A 381 9.34 10.25 5.35
C GLU A 381 9.96 11.29 4.38
N PRO A 382 9.15 12.07 3.63
CA PRO A 382 9.68 13.21 2.90
C PRO A 382 10.11 14.29 3.90
N THR A 383 11.26 14.90 3.68
CA THR A 383 11.73 16.06 4.46
C THR A 383 11.86 17.29 3.57
N ALA A 384 12.22 18.43 4.15
CA ALA A 384 12.40 19.66 3.39
C ALA A 384 13.59 19.62 2.43
N SER A 385 14.54 18.69 2.55
CA SER A 385 15.75 18.60 1.70
C SER A 385 15.94 17.25 1.00
N GLN A 386 15.39 16.18 1.54
CA GLN A 386 15.62 14.80 1.06
C GLN A 386 14.48 13.88 1.51
N VAL A 387 14.55 12.60 1.19
CA VAL A 387 13.71 11.54 1.74
C VAL A 387 14.49 10.78 2.80
N LEU A 388 13.84 10.50 3.93
CA LEU A 388 14.43 9.75 5.04
C LEU A 388 13.74 8.39 5.16
N ILE A 389 14.52 7.31 5.07
CA ILE A 389 14.05 5.95 5.33
C ILE A 389 14.54 5.54 6.72
N ARG A 390 13.60 5.19 7.61
CA ARG A 390 13.87 4.75 8.98
C ARG A 390 13.70 3.24 9.09
N ASP A 391 14.74 2.58 9.57
CA ASP A 391 14.80 1.11 9.71
C ASP A 391 15.59 0.70 10.96
N LYS A 392 14.90 0.13 11.96
CA LYS A 392 15.46 -0.28 13.27
C LYS A 392 16.40 0.75 13.93
N GLY A 393 16.06 2.03 13.84
CA GLY A 393 16.85 3.12 14.41
C GLY A 393 18.01 3.61 13.54
N LEU A 394 18.22 3.00 12.36
CA LEU A 394 19.04 3.58 11.30
C LEU A 394 18.22 4.58 10.51
N GLU A 395 18.86 5.68 10.15
CA GLU A 395 18.33 6.71 9.26
C GLU A 395 19.12 6.65 7.95
N VAL A 396 18.41 6.47 6.83
CA VAL A 396 18.95 6.40 5.49
C VAL A 396 18.47 7.59 4.69
N GLU A 397 19.41 8.37 4.17
CA GLU A 397 19.14 9.53 3.33
C GLU A 397 19.09 9.12 1.86
N THR A 398 18.13 9.66 1.11
CA THR A 398 18.04 9.48 -0.35
C THR A 398 17.28 10.65 -0.96
N ASP A 399 17.51 10.96 -2.23
CA ASP A 399 16.83 12.09 -2.88
C ASP A 399 15.35 11.79 -3.16
N GLU A 400 15.07 10.56 -3.58
CA GLU A 400 13.79 10.14 -4.12
C GLU A 400 13.65 8.62 -4.06
N VAL A 401 12.44 8.14 -3.76
CA VAL A 401 12.09 6.73 -3.87
C VAL A 401 10.81 6.54 -4.66
N MET A 402 10.74 5.42 -5.36
CA MET A 402 9.57 4.98 -6.12
C MET A 402 9.10 3.63 -5.58
N ILE A 403 7.79 3.49 -5.38
CA ILE A 403 7.17 2.28 -4.85
C ILE A 403 6.11 1.84 -5.85
N LYS A 404 6.34 0.69 -6.47
CA LYS A 404 5.44 0.10 -7.46
C LYS A 404 5.16 -1.34 -7.04
N GLU A 405 3.90 -1.72 -6.90
CA GLU A 405 3.51 -3.09 -6.52
C GLU A 405 4.18 -3.56 -5.20
N ASN A 406 4.29 -2.66 -4.19
CA ASN A 406 5.06 -2.85 -2.95
C ASN A 406 6.59 -2.98 -3.11
N ILE A 407 7.14 -2.83 -4.31
CA ILE A 407 8.57 -2.88 -4.56
C ILE A 407 9.14 -1.48 -4.46
N LEU A 408 10.04 -1.26 -3.49
CA LEU A 408 10.81 -0.02 -3.36
C LEU A 408 11.93 0.01 -4.39
N SER A 409 12.14 1.16 -5.01
CA SER A 409 13.24 1.39 -5.93
C SER A 409 13.81 2.80 -5.77
N VAL A 410 15.11 2.94 -6.09
CA VAL A 410 15.84 4.20 -6.12
C VAL A 410 16.54 4.32 -7.46
N GLY A 411 16.33 5.43 -8.17
CA GLY A 411 16.79 5.57 -9.56
C GLY A 411 16.19 4.53 -10.52
N GLY A 412 15.03 3.97 -10.19
CA GLY A 412 14.41 2.88 -10.95
C GLY A 412 15.04 1.50 -10.72
N VAL A 413 16.01 1.38 -9.80
CA VAL A 413 16.59 0.09 -9.41
C VAL A 413 15.96 -0.42 -8.12
N GLU A 414 15.51 -1.68 -8.15
CA GLU A 414 14.86 -2.35 -7.02
C GLU A 414 15.77 -2.47 -5.79
N VAL A 415 15.20 -2.20 -4.61
CA VAL A 415 15.82 -2.38 -3.29
C VAL A 415 15.18 -3.60 -2.63
N ARG A 416 15.95 -4.68 -2.44
CA ARG A 416 15.44 -5.94 -1.85
C ARG A 416 15.77 -6.11 -0.38
N MET A 417 16.87 -5.52 0.06
CA MET A 417 17.34 -5.63 1.43
C MET A 417 17.28 -4.26 2.12
N SER A 418 16.76 -4.26 3.34
CA SER A 418 16.75 -3.07 4.18
C SER A 418 18.16 -2.74 4.71
N ALA A 419 18.41 -1.47 5.04
CA ALA A 419 19.72 -1.02 5.50
C ALA A 419 20.17 -1.73 6.79
N SER A 420 19.25 -2.01 7.71
CA SER A 420 19.56 -2.75 8.93
C SER A 420 19.96 -4.19 8.64
N GLN A 421 19.33 -4.83 7.65
CA GLN A 421 19.68 -6.20 7.26
C GLN A 421 21.06 -6.25 6.60
N VAL A 422 21.40 -5.27 5.74
CA VAL A 422 22.73 -5.15 5.14
C VAL A 422 23.79 -4.88 6.21
N ALA A 423 23.53 -3.96 7.14
CA ALA A 423 24.43 -3.65 8.25
C ALA A 423 24.65 -4.86 9.19
N GLU A 424 23.57 -5.58 9.55
CA GLU A 424 23.62 -6.82 10.33
C GLU A 424 24.46 -7.90 9.63
N ASN A 425 24.23 -8.11 8.33
CA ASN A 425 24.95 -9.11 7.53
C ASN A 425 26.46 -8.83 7.44
N LEU A 426 26.84 -7.57 7.35
CA LEU A 426 28.24 -7.14 7.29
C LEU A 426 28.87 -6.93 8.68
N GLY A 427 28.10 -7.03 9.77
CA GLY A 427 28.57 -6.80 11.13
C GLY A 427 28.98 -5.35 11.40
N LEU A 428 28.24 -4.39 10.81
CA LEU A 428 28.57 -2.96 10.84
C LEU A 428 27.59 -2.18 11.72
N ALA A 429 28.09 -1.11 12.35
CA ALA A 429 27.30 -0.13 13.09
C ALA A 429 27.48 1.26 12.46
N PRO A 430 26.80 1.55 11.34
CA PRO A 430 26.97 2.81 10.62
C PRO A 430 26.43 4.00 11.43
N LYS A 431 27.08 5.16 11.27
CA LYS A 431 26.65 6.44 11.86
C LYS A 431 25.76 7.25 10.92
N ALA A 432 25.94 7.07 9.62
CA ALA A 432 25.13 7.69 8.57
C ALA A 432 25.06 6.72 7.39
N ILE A 433 23.91 6.68 6.72
CA ILE A 433 23.66 5.81 5.58
C ILE A 433 23.01 6.66 4.49
N GLU A 434 23.50 6.53 3.27
CA GLU A 434 22.93 7.13 2.07
C GLU A 434 22.56 6.01 1.10
N LEU A 435 21.37 6.07 0.51
CA LEU A 435 20.91 5.15 -0.53
C LEU A 435 20.79 5.91 -1.84
N LYS A 436 21.50 5.42 -2.87
CA LYS A 436 21.53 6.05 -4.19
C LYS A 436 21.66 4.98 -5.28
N GLU A 437 21.39 5.39 -6.51
CA GLU A 437 21.73 4.59 -7.68
C GLU A 437 23.20 4.84 -8.07
N GLU A 438 23.98 3.77 -8.23
CA GLU A 438 25.35 3.83 -8.71
C GLU A 438 25.62 2.66 -9.66
N ASN A 439 26.03 2.94 -10.90
CA ASN A 439 26.27 1.93 -11.94
C ASN A 439 25.07 0.99 -12.18
N ALA A 440 23.85 1.55 -12.28
CA ALA A 440 22.60 0.80 -12.44
C ALA A 440 22.32 -0.20 -11.30
N LYS A 441 22.83 0.09 -10.10
CA LYS A 441 22.57 -0.65 -8.87
C LYS A 441 22.09 0.30 -7.77
N ALA A 442 21.14 -0.14 -6.97
CA ALA A 442 20.85 0.54 -5.71
C ALA A 442 21.94 0.15 -4.69
N VAL A 443 22.63 1.15 -4.13
CA VAL A 443 23.76 0.93 -3.20
C VAL A 443 23.57 1.72 -1.91
N TYR A 444 23.94 1.09 -0.79
CA TYR A 444 24.06 1.73 0.51
C TYR A 444 25.49 2.21 0.72
N SER A 445 25.68 3.52 0.88
CA SER A 445 26.93 4.15 1.30
C SER A 445 26.88 4.41 2.81
N MET A 446 27.61 3.59 3.57
CA MET A 446 27.59 3.58 5.04
C MET A 446 28.85 4.22 5.60
N LYS A 447 28.72 5.30 6.37
CA LYS A 447 29.84 5.92 7.10
C LYS A 447 29.99 5.28 8.47
N ILE A 448 31.16 4.73 8.75
CA ILE A 448 31.45 3.95 9.97
C ILE A 448 32.60 4.60 10.71
N GLY A 449 32.41 4.82 12.01
CA GLY A 449 33.50 5.23 12.90
C GLY A 449 34.27 4.01 13.40
N GLU A 450 35.58 3.97 13.17
CA GLU A 450 36.48 2.96 13.72
C GLU A 450 37.52 3.63 14.62
N GLN A 451 37.70 3.10 15.83
CA GLN A 451 38.77 3.56 16.72
C GLN A 451 40.07 2.84 16.33
N ARG A 452 41.11 3.62 16.05
CA ARG A 452 42.46 3.16 15.68
C ARG A 452 43.52 3.90 16.50
N LYS A 453 44.79 3.58 16.28
CA LYS A 453 45.95 4.25 16.86
C LYS A 453 46.79 4.92 15.77
N LEU A 454 46.85 6.24 15.79
CA LEU A 454 47.77 7.03 14.96
C LEU A 454 49.21 6.78 15.44
N PHE A 455 50.10 6.46 14.50
CA PHE A 455 51.50 6.06 14.76
C PHE A 455 51.66 4.89 15.77
N GLY A 456 50.62 4.08 15.99
CA GLY A 456 50.68 2.90 16.86
C GLY A 456 50.35 3.13 18.35
N PHE A 457 50.19 4.38 18.80
CA PHE A 457 49.97 4.66 20.23
C PHE A 457 48.93 5.75 20.54
N ILE A 458 48.63 6.68 19.62
CA ILE A 458 47.68 7.76 19.89
C ILE A 458 46.27 7.33 19.47
N PRO A 459 45.29 7.17 20.38
CA PRO A 459 43.93 6.80 20.00
C PRO A 459 43.33 7.87 19.09
N PHE A 460 42.79 7.43 17.95
CA PHE A 460 42.26 8.28 16.90
C PHE A 460 41.03 7.63 16.27
N ASN A 461 39.96 8.39 16.05
CA ASN A 461 38.76 7.88 15.40
C ASN A 461 38.84 8.19 13.90
N ILE A 462 38.90 7.15 13.07
CA ILE A 462 38.78 7.30 11.62
C ILE A 462 37.32 7.13 11.21
N SER A 463 36.94 7.74 10.08
CA SER A 463 35.67 7.47 9.42
C SER A 463 35.97 6.78 8.10
N LYS A 464 35.53 5.53 7.94
CA LYS A 464 35.58 4.82 6.65
C LYS A 464 34.19 4.78 6.03
N THR A 465 34.13 4.72 4.70
CA THR A 465 32.88 4.53 3.96
C THR A 465 32.86 3.11 3.42
N VAL A 466 31.75 2.41 3.63
CA VAL A 466 31.51 1.06 3.13
C VAL A 466 30.33 1.13 2.17
N THR A 467 30.53 0.70 0.93
CA THR A 467 29.48 0.62 -0.09
C THR A 467 29.01 -0.81 -0.21
N ALA A 468 27.71 -1.05 -0.07
CA ALA A 468 27.11 -2.37 -0.18
C ALA A 468 25.92 -2.38 -1.15
N ASP A 469 25.72 -3.50 -1.82
CA ASP A 469 24.62 -3.72 -2.78
C ASP A 469 23.28 -3.86 -2.03
N ALA A 470 22.26 -3.07 -2.39
CA ALA A 470 20.96 -3.10 -1.74
C ALA A 470 20.07 -4.28 -2.20
N GLU A 471 20.48 -5.05 -3.22
CA GLU A 471 19.77 -6.25 -3.66
C GLU A 471 20.12 -7.47 -2.81
N ASN A 472 21.40 -7.64 -2.46
CA ASN A 472 21.94 -8.86 -1.87
C ASN A 472 22.83 -8.63 -0.63
N GLY A 473 23.10 -7.38 -0.28
CA GLY A 473 23.89 -7.01 0.90
C GLY A 473 25.40 -7.25 0.77
N ASN A 474 25.89 -7.60 -0.43
CA ASN A 474 27.32 -7.82 -0.65
C ASN A 474 28.11 -6.51 -0.54
N LEU A 475 29.28 -6.61 0.07
CA LEU A 475 30.27 -5.54 0.08
C LEU A 475 30.81 -5.29 -1.34
N LEU A 476 30.68 -4.05 -1.81
CA LEU A 476 31.17 -3.63 -3.13
C LEU A 476 32.52 -2.92 -3.02
N GLU A 477 32.62 -1.96 -2.09
CA GLU A 477 33.82 -1.14 -1.92
C GLU A 477 34.01 -0.73 -0.45
N GLU A 478 35.27 -0.63 -0.04
CA GLU A 478 35.66 0.05 1.20
C GLU A 478 36.58 1.22 0.88
N HIS A 479 36.15 2.43 1.25
CA HIS A 479 36.95 3.63 1.10
C HIS A 479 37.47 4.10 2.46
N PHE A 480 38.79 4.13 2.59
CA PHE A 480 39.47 4.67 3.75
C PHE A 480 39.86 6.12 3.50
N PRO A 481 39.92 6.96 4.55
CA PRO A 481 40.45 8.31 4.41
C PRO A 481 41.91 8.24 3.98
N TRP A 482 42.40 9.25 3.25
CA TRP A 482 43.77 9.26 2.71
C TRP A 482 44.87 9.09 3.76
N TYR A 483 44.60 9.43 5.02
CA TYR A 483 45.56 9.32 6.14
C TYR A 483 45.50 7.95 6.84
N ASP A 484 44.70 6.99 6.37
CA ASP A 484 44.53 5.70 7.03
C ASP A 484 45.84 4.92 7.20
N PHE A 485 46.76 5.07 6.25
CA PHE A 485 48.09 4.45 6.29
C PHE A 485 48.95 4.89 7.48
N LEU A 486 48.62 6.02 8.13
CA LEU A 486 49.28 6.51 9.35
C LEU A 486 48.72 5.86 10.62
N THR A 487 47.66 5.05 10.49
CA THR A 487 46.94 4.45 11.61
C THR A 487 47.12 2.93 11.62
N THR A 488 46.97 2.35 12.81
CA THR A 488 46.98 0.90 13.04
C THR A 488 45.79 0.55 13.93
N LYS A 489 45.25 -0.66 13.82
CA LYS A 489 44.12 -1.09 14.67
C LYS A 489 44.55 -1.28 16.13
#